data_AF-A0A8J3D4I1-F1
#
_entry.id   AF-A0A8J3D4I1-F1
#
_cell.length_a   1.000
_cell.length_b   1.000
_cell.length_c   1.000
_cell.angle_alpha   90.00
_cell.angle_beta   90.00
_cell.angle_gamma   90.00
#
_symmetry.space_group_name_H-M   'P 1'
#
loop_
_entity.id
_entity.type
_entity.pdbx_description
1 polymer ?
#
loop_
_entity_poly.entity_id
_entity_poly.type
_entity_poly.pdbx_seq_one_letter_code
_entity_poly.pdbx_strand_id
1 'polypeptide(L)'
;MNYFRKALALLLLLFLSQCATTLPSQTTKPGGGNARVNEESTAKTDNSTLDKGCPLDKMQWLYVNDKFDAVRQSQLADTLAQAARTDAATLDRMAANRNNNPMEISSALKTLVEKMAESRVPVNEEFYKQYSSSRMAMCAVIDALRSGSIKQDESSKVAGNTFREVAKSFESLKTN
;
A
#
# COMPACT_ATOMS: atom_id res chain seq x y z
N MET A 1 42.93 -31.08 -0.34
CA MET A 1 43.06 -30.05 -1.39
C MET A 1 43.17 -30.78 -2.72
N ASN A 2 42.08 -30.86 -3.48
CA ASN A 2 42.08 -31.44 -4.82
C ASN A 2 41.77 -30.32 -5.82
N TYR A 3 42.79 -29.95 -6.56
CA TYR A 3 42.70 -29.17 -7.79
C TYR A 3 42.14 -30.06 -8.90
N PHE A 4 41.35 -29.52 -9.83
CA PHE A 4 41.65 -29.44 -11.28
C PHE A 4 40.41 -29.13 -12.14
N ARG A 5 40.54 -28.01 -12.89
CA ARG A 5 40.12 -27.71 -14.29
C ARG A 5 38.62 -27.67 -14.64
N LYS A 6 38.07 -26.50 -15.04
CA LYS A 6 38.16 -25.71 -16.30
C LYS A 6 37.31 -26.24 -17.47
N ALA A 7 36.33 -25.44 -17.90
CA ALA A 7 35.82 -25.15 -19.28
C ALA A 7 34.34 -24.72 -19.15
N LEU A 8 33.84 -23.53 -19.47
CA LEU A 8 33.92 -22.59 -20.61
C LEU A 8 33.11 -23.02 -21.85
N ALA A 9 31.97 -22.33 -22.06
CA ALA A 9 31.25 -22.00 -23.32
C ALA A 9 29.79 -21.65 -22.91
N LEU A 10 29.25 -20.43 -22.95
CA LEU A 10 29.11 -19.43 -24.03
C LEU A 10 28.25 -19.94 -25.19
N LEU A 11 27.19 -19.18 -25.53
CA LEU A 11 26.26 -19.21 -26.69
C LEU A 11 24.79 -19.14 -26.18
N LEU A 12 23.84 -18.32 -26.65
CA LEU A 12 23.71 -17.34 -27.74
C LEU A 12 22.40 -16.54 -27.48
N LEU A 13 22.43 -15.25 -27.84
CA LEU A 13 21.41 -14.47 -28.58
C LEU A 13 19.95 -14.51 -28.10
N LEU A 14 19.42 -13.39 -27.59
CA LEU A 14 18.83 -12.30 -28.37
C LEU A 14 17.72 -12.77 -29.34
N PHE A 15 16.48 -12.70 -28.88
CA PHE A 15 15.32 -12.45 -29.75
C PHE A 15 14.58 -11.20 -29.26
N LEU A 16 15.00 -10.07 -29.83
CA LEU A 16 14.18 -8.88 -30.00
C LEU A 16 13.32 -9.09 -31.25
N SER A 17 12.00 -9.04 -31.11
CA SER A 17 11.04 -8.94 -32.22
C SER A 17 9.80 -8.20 -31.70
N GLN A 18 9.88 -6.87 -31.69
CA GLN A 18 9.26 -5.97 -32.67
C GLN A 18 7.76 -5.72 -32.42
N CYS A 19 7.49 -4.53 -31.89
CA CYS A 19 6.18 -3.89 -31.83
C CYS A 19 5.65 -3.66 -33.25
N ALA A 20 4.45 -4.16 -33.55
CA ALA A 20 3.73 -3.78 -34.76
C ALA A 20 2.96 -2.48 -34.50
N THR A 21 3.46 -1.40 -35.09
CA THR A 21 2.81 -0.09 -35.21
C THR A 21 1.85 -0.10 -36.39
N THR A 22 0.55 0.07 -36.16
CA THR A 22 -0.43 0.37 -37.22
C THR A 22 -0.72 1.87 -37.23
N LEU A 23 -0.45 2.53 -38.37
CA LEU A 23 -0.78 3.94 -38.68
C LEU A 23 -2.14 4.02 -39.44
N PRO A 24 -2.71 5.22 -39.65
CA PRO A 24 -4.15 5.50 -39.58
C PRO A 24 -4.85 5.45 -40.95
N SER A 25 -6.17 5.32 -40.92
CA SER A 25 -7.04 5.67 -42.05
C SER A 25 -7.80 6.96 -41.75
N GLN A 26 -7.62 7.95 -42.62
CA GLN A 26 -8.33 9.23 -42.60
C GLN A 26 -9.64 9.17 -43.41
N THR A 27 -10.68 9.69 -42.76
CA THR A 27 -11.69 10.63 -43.27
C THR A 27 -12.69 10.21 -44.35
N THR A 28 -13.98 10.24 -43.97
CA THR A 28 -15.04 10.83 -44.79
C THR A 28 -16.08 11.49 -43.89
N LYS A 29 -16.33 12.79 -44.09
CA LYS A 29 -17.46 13.59 -43.57
C LYS A 29 -18.25 14.06 -44.80
N PRO A 30 -19.58 14.25 -44.75
CA PRO A 30 -20.11 15.54 -44.28
C PRO A 30 -21.51 15.48 -43.61
N GLY A 31 -21.85 16.57 -42.91
CA GLY A 31 -23.17 16.84 -42.30
C GLY A 31 -23.08 16.87 -40.78
N GLY A 32 -23.42 17.92 -40.02
CA GLY A 32 -24.13 19.17 -40.31
C GLY A 32 -24.91 19.49 -39.03
N GLY A 33 -24.37 20.34 -38.15
CA GLY A 33 -25.02 20.68 -36.88
C GLY A 33 -24.04 21.32 -35.89
N ASN A 34 -24.26 22.59 -35.58
CA ASN A 34 -23.42 23.41 -34.71
C ASN A 34 -23.59 23.05 -33.23
N ALA A 35 -22.50 22.70 -32.55
CA ALA A 35 -22.26 23.02 -31.14
C ALA A 35 -20.77 22.82 -30.83
N ARG A 36 -20.03 23.92 -30.66
CA ARG A 36 -18.67 23.91 -30.11
C ARG A 36 -18.78 23.80 -28.60
N VAL A 37 -18.29 22.71 -28.03
CA VAL A 37 -17.64 22.71 -26.71
C VAL A 37 -16.41 21.83 -26.83
N ASN A 38 -15.25 22.48 -26.93
CA ASN A 38 -13.97 21.86 -26.60
C ASN A 38 -14.03 21.52 -25.11
N GLU A 39 -14.31 20.27 -24.79
CA GLU A 39 -13.77 19.64 -23.59
C GLU A 39 -13.34 18.25 -24.02
N GLU A 40 -12.07 18.19 -24.40
CA GLU A 40 -11.25 17.02 -24.26
C GLU A 40 -11.42 16.55 -22.82
N SER A 41 -12.39 15.66 -22.58
CA SER A 41 -12.41 14.83 -21.40
C SER A 41 -11.20 13.91 -21.52
N THR A 42 -10.03 14.47 -21.22
CA THR A 42 -8.92 13.72 -20.67
C THR A 42 -9.56 12.97 -19.53
N ALA A 43 -9.81 11.67 -19.74
CA ALA A 43 -9.99 10.77 -18.64
C ALA A 43 -8.77 11.06 -17.76
N LYS A 44 -9.00 11.77 -16.64
CA LYS A 44 -8.03 11.81 -15.56
C LYS A 44 -7.81 10.35 -15.28
N THR A 45 -6.71 9.82 -15.79
CA THR A 45 -6.07 8.66 -15.22
C THR A 45 -6.11 8.96 -13.73
N ASP A 46 -6.97 8.23 -13.02
CA ASP A 46 -6.94 8.18 -11.57
C ASP A 46 -5.52 7.72 -11.26
N ASN A 47 -4.64 8.70 -11.10
CA ASN A 47 -3.32 8.54 -10.54
C ASN A 47 -3.60 8.19 -9.09
N SER A 48 -4.00 6.93 -8.85
CA SER A 48 -4.01 6.38 -7.53
C SER A 48 -2.57 6.41 -7.06
N THR A 49 -2.24 7.47 -6.32
CA THR A 49 -0.97 7.71 -5.63
C THR A 49 -0.67 6.66 -4.58
N LEU A 50 -1.55 5.65 -4.41
CA LEU A 50 -1.36 4.53 -3.50
C LEU A 50 -0.04 3.78 -3.75
N ASP A 51 0.39 3.65 -5.02
CA ASP A 51 1.65 2.96 -5.38
C ASP A 51 2.92 3.80 -5.19
N LYS A 52 2.82 5.12 -5.03
CA LYS A 52 3.98 6.01 -4.79
C LYS A 52 3.97 6.69 -3.42
N GLY A 53 3.01 6.36 -2.56
CA GLY A 53 2.74 7.13 -1.35
C GLY A 53 2.59 6.31 -0.07
N CYS A 54 2.26 5.01 -0.11
CA CYS A 54 1.98 4.31 1.14
C CYS A 54 3.26 3.85 1.86
N PRO A 55 3.51 4.27 3.12
CA PRO A 55 4.65 3.79 3.89
C PRO A 55 4.57 2.31 4.29
N LEU A 56 3.44 1.65 4.01
CA LEU A 56 3.19 0.24 4.30
C LEU A 56 3.18 -0.60 3.02
N ASP A 57 3.82 -0.13 1.94
CA ASP A 57 3.77 -0.72 0.60
C ASP A 57 4.12 -2.21 0.55
N LYS A 58 5.03 -2.67 1.40
CA LYS A 58 5.52 -4.05 1.48
C LYS A 58 4.43 -5.02 1.99
N MET A 59 3.89 -5.85 1.09
CA MET A 59 3.02 -7.00 1.41
C MET A 59 3.75 -8.35 1.41
N GLN A 60 4.96 -8.41 0.87
CA GLN A 60 5.67 -9.66 0.53
C GLN A 60 6.09 -10.49 1.77
N TRP A 61 5.98 -9.87 2.95
CA TRP A 61 6.36 -10.44 4.23
C TRP A 61 5.27 -11.27 4.88
N LEU A 62 4.02 -11.15 4.42
CA LEU A 62 2.91 -12.00 4.83
C LEU A 62 2.54 -12.97 3.71
N TYR A 63 2.21 -14.21 4.04
CA TYR A 63 1.66 -15.15 3.07
C TYR A 63 0.73 -16.15 3.73
N VAL A 64 -0.27 -16.61 2.97
CA VAL A 64 -1.23 -17.61 3.43
C VAL A 64 -0.59 -19.00 3.44
N ASN A 65 -0.72 -19.73 4.54
CA ASN A 65 -0.25 -21.11 4.67
C ASN A 65 -1.11 -21.86 5.70
N ASP A 66 -1.57 -23.05 5.34
CA ASP A 66 -2.38 -23.91 6.22
C ASP A 66 -1.60 -24.43 7.45
N LYS A 67 -0.27 -24.40 7.40
CA LYS A 67 0.64 -24.79 8.49
C LYS A 67 1.18 -23.57 9.26
N PHE A 68 0.34 -22.56 9.48
CA PHE A 68 0.72 -21.39 10.28
C PHE A 68 0.82 -21.73 11.78
N ASP A 69 1.64 -20.96 12.50
CA ASP A 69 1.75 -21.05 13.95
C ASP A 69 0.76 -20.05 14.58
N ALA A 70 -0.31 -20.56 15.18
CA ALA A 70 -1.37 -19.73 15.77
C ALA A 70 -0.87 -18.85 16.93
N VAL A 71 0.12 -19.31 17.70
CA VAL A 71 0.70 -18.53 18.81
C VAL A 71 1.47 -17.35 18.24
N ARG A 72 2.31 -17.59 17.22
CA ARG A 72 3.05 -16.51 16.55
C ARG A 72 2.12 -15.55 15.81
N GLN A 73 1.03 -16.04 15.20
CA GLN A 73 0.04 -15.18 14.56
C GLN A 73 -0.66 -14.28 15.59
N SER A 74 -1.04 -14.82 16.75
CA SER A 74 -1.64 -14.04 17.84
C SER A 74 -0.69 -12.95 18.35
N GLN A 75 0.58 -13.30 18.57
CA GLN A 75 1.62 -12.32 18.93
C GLN A 75 1.82 -11.24 17.86
N LEU A 76 1.72 -11.61 16.58
CA LEU A 76 1.77 -10.65 15.49
C LEU A 76 0.56 -9.72 15.51
N ALA A 77 -0.65 -10.25 15.75
CA ALA A 77 -1.87 -9.47 15.91
C ALA A 77 -1.71 -8.42 17.03
N ASP A 78 -1.18 -8.85 18.19
CA ASP A 78 -0.87 -7.97 19.31
C ASP A 78 0.08 -6.84 18.94
N THR A 79 1.15 -7.18 18.23
CA THR A 79 2.18 -6.22 17.85
C THR A 79 1.64 -5.19 16.86
N LEU A 80 0.84 -5.64 15.88
CA LEU A 80 0.16 -4.76 14.91
C LEU A 80 -0.87 -3.85 15.60
N ALA A 81 -1.69 -4.41 16.50
CA ALA A 81 -2.65 -3.64 17.28
C ALA A 81 -1.96 -2.56 18.12
N GLN A 82 -0.87 -2.92 18.82
CA GLN A 82 -0.14 -1.99 19.66
C GLN A 82 0.52 -0.86 18.85
N ALA A 83 1.11 -1.19 17.70
CA ALA A 83 1.67 -0.20 16.80
C ALA A 83 0.59 0.76 16.26
N ALA A 84 -0.56 0.24 15.82
CA ALA A 84 -1.68 1.06 15.36
C ALA A 84 -2.25 1.97 16.47
N ARG A 85 -2.34 1.49 17.71
CA ARG A 85 -2.73 2.33 18.87
C ARG A 85 -1.73 3.46 19.14
N THR A 86 -0.43 3.17 19.00
CA THR A 86 0.65 4.15 19.21
C THR A 86 0.55 5.27 18.17
N ASP A 87 0.30 4.91 16.91
CA ASP A 87 0.09 5.88 15.84
C ASP A 87 -1.19 6.70 16.07
N ALA A 88 -2.29 6.06 16.47
CA ALA A 88 -3.54 6.76 16.80
C ALA A 88 -3.34 7.80 17.93
N ALA A 89 -2.66 7.40 19.01
CA ALA A 89 -2.36 8.30 20.12
C ALA A 89 -1.44 9.46 19.72
N THR A 90 -0.51 9.22 18.78
CA THR A 90 0.35 10.26 18.23
C THR A 90 -0.47 11.28 17.45
N LEU A 91 -1.38 10.81 16.60
CA LEU A 91 -2.30 11.68 15.84
C LEU A 91 -3.21 12.50 16.76
N ASP A 92 -3.76 11.89 17.81
CA ASP A 92 -4.59 12.61 18.79
C ASP A 92 -3.80 13.75 19.47
N ARG A 93 -2.54 13.51 19.85
CA ARG A 93 -1.67 14.55 20.44
C ARG A 93 -1.38 15.68 19.45
N MET A 94 -1.19 15.37 18.17
CA MET A 94 -1.01 16.38 17.13
C MET A 94 -2.26 17.25 16.97
N ALA A 95 -3.45 16.64 17.04
CA ALA A 95 -4.73 17.35 17.06
C ALA A 95 -4.83 18.33 18.24
N ALA A 96 -4.51 17.84 19.44
CA ALA A 96 -4.59 18.62 20.67
C ALA A 96 -3.64 19.83 20.67
N ASN A 97 -2.45 19.66 20.07
CA ASN A 97 -1.42 20.70 20.03
C ASN A 97 -1.54 21.66 18.84
N ARG A 98 -2.59 21.53 18.01
CA ARG A 98 -2.76 22.27 16.74
C ARG A 98 -1.52 22.17 15.84
N ASN A 99 -0.78 21.06 15.95
CA ASN A 99 0.39 20.84 15.12
C ASN A 99 -0.11 20.37 13.75
N ASN A 100 -0.08 21.29 12.81
CA ASN A 100 -0.75 21.24 11.52
C ASN A 100 -0.04 20.36 10.49
N ASN A 101 1.04 19.68 10.88
CA ASN A 101 1.84 18.85 9.99
C ASN A 101 1.69 17.35 10.31
N PRO A 102 0.66 16.66 9.80
CA PRO A 102 0.48 15.22 9.94
C PRO A 102 1.57 14.39 9.22
N MET A 103 2.54 15.02 8.53
CA MET A 103 3.54 14.29 7.75
C MET A 103 4.67 13.67 8.58
N GLU A 104 4.72 13.92 9.88
CA GLU A 104 5.70 13.28 10.78
C GLU A 104 5.28 11.85 11.22
N ILE A 105 4.42 11.18 10.44
CA ILE A 105 4.11 9.76 10.62
C ILE A 105 5.30 8.94 10.09
N SER A 106 6.40 8.92 10.85
CA SER A 106 7.26 7.73 10.92
C SER A 106 6.61 6.76 11.91
N SER A 107 5.52 6.14 11.47
CA SER A 107 4.63 5.35 12.34
C SER A 107 5.36 4.18 12.98
N ALA A 108 4.97 3.86 14.21
CA ALA A 108 5.34 2.61 14.88
C ALA A 108 4.97 1.41 14.00
N LEU A 109 3.85 1.51 13.26
CA LEU A 109 3.42 0.47 12.33
C LEU A 109 4.31 0.37 11.08
N LYS A 110 4.80 1.49 10.53
CA LYS A 110 5.75 1.48 9.42
C LYS A 110 7.03 0.76 9.84
N THR A 111 7.60 1.15 10.97
CA THR A 111 8.82 0.52 11.52
C THR A 111 8.61 -0.98 11.76
N LEU A 112 7.45 -1.36 12.29
CA LEU A 112 7.09 -2.77 12.46
C LEU A 112 7.06 -3.49 11.12
N VAL A 113 6.34 -2.98 10.12
CA VAL A 113 6.23 -3.61 8.80
C VAL A 113 7.58 -3.70 8.10
N GLU A 114 8.42 -2.65 8.18
CA GLU A 114 9.77 -2.68 7.63
C GLU A 114 10.65 -3.75 8.28
N LYS A 115 10.62 -3.85 9.62
CA LYS A 115 11.33 -4.90 10.36
C LYS A 115 10.81 -6.29 10.01
N MET A 116 9.50 -6.45 9.96
CA MET A 116 8.89 -7.74 9.63
C MET A 116 9.12 -8.12 8.17
N ALA A 117 9.33 -7.14 7.27
CA ALA A 117 9.60 -7.38 5.86
C ALA A 117 10.92 -8.11 5.57
N GLU A 118 11.81 -8.17 6.54
CA GLU A 118 13.02 -9.01 6.48
C GLU A 118 12.70 -10.51 6.65
N SER A 119 11.48 -10.85 7.10
CA SER A 119 11.03 -12.21 7.36
C SER A 119 9.71 -12.51 6.63
N ARG A 120 9.58 -13.71 6.06
CA ARG A 120 8.29 -14.16 5.50
C ARG A 120 7.52 -14.89 6.60
N VAL A 121 6.38 -14.35 7.01
CA VAL A 121 5.52 -14.86 8.07
C VAL A 121 4.32 -15.61 7.49
N PRO A 122 4.18 -16.92 7.74
CA PRO A 122 2.98 -17.67 7.40
C PRO A 122 1.84 -17.28 8.34
N VAL A 123 0.66 -17.02 7.77
CA VAL A 123 -0.57 -16.73 8.51
C VAL A 123 -1.75 -17.46 7.86
N ASN A 124 -2.89 -17.52 8.55
CA ASN A 124 -4.13 -18.00 7.95
C ASN A 124 -4.72 -16.96 6.97
N GLU A 125 -5.70 -17.39 6.19
CA GLU A 125 -6.35 -16.55 5.16
C GLU A 125 -7.08 -15.34 5.75
N GLU A 126 -7.75 -15.52 6.89
CA GLU A 126 -8.48 -14.46 7.59
C GLU A 126 -7.56 -13.31 8.03
N PHE A 127 -6.43 -13.66 8.64
CA PHE A 127 -5.43 -12.70 9.08
C PHE A 127 -4.82 -11.96 7.88
N TYR A 128 -4.51 -12.67 6.81
CA TYR A 128 -3.97 -12.07 5.59
C TYR A 128 -4.94 -11.04 4.99
N LYS A 129 -6.23 -11.39 4.88
CA LYS A 129 -7.27 -10.49 4.38
C LYS A 129 -7.44 -9.27 5.27
N GLN A 130 -7.48 -9.45 6.59
CA GLN A 130 -7.58 -8.34 7.53
C GLN A 130 -6.38 -7.41 7.42
N TYR A 131 -5.16 -7.95 7.36
CA TYR A 131 -3.96 -7.14 7.20
C TYR A 131 -3.98 -6.34 5.90
N SER A 132 -4.34 -6.98 4.78
CA SER A 132 -4.46 -6.31 3.48
C SER A 132 -5.47 -5.16 3.51
N SER A 133 -6.66 -5.39 4.07
CA SER A 133 -7.71 -4.38 4.20
C SER A 133 -7.28 -3.22 5.11
N SER A 134 -6.76 -3.54 6.30
CA SER A 134 -6.26 -2.53 7.24
C SER A 134 -5.16 -1.68 6.62
N ARG A 135 -4.21 -2.29 5.91
CA ARG A 135 -3.15 -1.59 5.18
C ARG A 135 -3.75 -0.60 4.18
N MET A 136 -4.69 -1.03 3.34
CA MET A 136 -5.33 -0.15 2.36
C MET A 136 -6.00 1.07 3.01
N ALA A 137 -6.73 0.86 4.12
CA ALA A 137 -7.37 1.95 4.86
C ALA A 137 -6.34 2.95 5.41
N MET A 138 -5.26 2.47 6.03
CA MET A 138 -4.20 3.32 6.54
C MET A 138 -3.46 4.06 5.42
N CYS A 139 -3.16 3.38 4.31
CA CYS A 139 -2.55 3.99 3.13
C CYS A 139 -3.42 5.13 2.58
N ALA A 140 -4.73 4.90 2.43
CA ALA A 140 -5.66 5.89 1.90
C ALA A 140 -5.74 7.13 2.80
N VAL A 141 -5.78 6.94 4.11
CA VAL A 141 -5.77 8.06 5.06
C VAL A 141 -4.45 8.83 5.01
N ILE A 142 -3.30 8.15 4.96
CA ILE A 142 -2.00 8.81 4.85
C ILE A 142 -1.90 9.62 3.56
N ASP A 143 -2.40 9.08 2.45
CA ASP A 143 -2.43 9.81 1.17
C ASP A 143 -3.38 11.02 1.22
N ALA A 144 -4.54 10.86 1.86
CA ALA A 144 -5.51 11.95 2.05
C ALA A 144 -4.95 13.07 2.95
N LEU A 145 -4.16 12.73 3.97
CA LEU A 145 -3.44 13.68 4.81
C LEU A 145 -2.37 14.45 4.03
N ARG A 146 -1.61 13.75 3.17
CA ARG A 146 -0.54 14.36 2.37
C ARG A 146 -1.05 15.24 1.24
N SER A 147 -2.15 14.83 0.60
CA SER A 147 -2.80 15.59 -0.47
C SER A 147 -3.61 16.78 0.06
N GLY A 148 -3.86 16.86 1.37
CA GLY A 148 -4.76 17.85 1.96
C GLY A 148 -6.23 17.61 1.61
N SER A 149 -6.59 16.40 1.18
CA SER A 149 -7.96 16.01 0.83
C SER A 149 -8.87 15.91 2.05
N ILE A 150 -8.30 15.76 3.24
CA ILE A 150 -9.01 15.91 4.53
C ILE A 150 -8.69 17.31 5.06
N LYS A 151 -9.73 18.02 5.51
CA LYS A 151 -9.54 19.34 6.13
C LYS A 151 -8.63 19.23 7.34
N GLN A 152 -7.73 20.19 7.51
CA GLN A 152 -6.67 20.12 8.50
C GLN A 152 -7.16 19.98 9.95
N ASP A 153 -8.30 20.58 10.27
CA ASP A 153 -8.98 20.48 11.56
C ASP A 153 -9.61 19.10 11.81
N GLU A 154 -9.89 18.34 10.75
CA GLU A 154 -10.46 16.98 10.79
C GLU A 154 -9.41 15.88 10.62
N SER A 155 -8.26 16.20 10.02
CA SER A 155 -7.17 15.30 9.66
C SER A 155 -6.76 14.35 10.78
N SER A 156 -6.40 14.87 11.94
CA SER A 156 -5.95 14.02 13.05
C SER A 156 -7.07 13.17 13.66
N LYS A 157 -8.33 13.63 13.61
CA LYS A 157 -9.48 12.88 14.12
C LYS A 157 -9.85 11.72 13.21
N VAL A 158 -9.95 11.98 11.89
CA VAL A 158 -10.22 10.97 10.87
C VAL A 158 -9.10 9.92 10.87
N ALA A 159 -7.84 10.37 10.90
CA ALA A 159 -6.71 9.48 10.93
C ALA A 159 -6.64 8.68 12.24
N GLY A 160 -6.73 9.34 13.40
CA GLY A 160 -6.70 8.67 14.71
C GLY A 160 -7.80 7.60 14.85
N ASN A 161 -9.02 7.89 14.37
CA ASN A 161 -10.11 6.92 14.34
C ASN A 161 -9.79 5.70 13.46
N THR A 162 -9.27 5.93 12.26
CA THR A 162 -8.90 4.84 11.34
C THR A 162 -7.85 3.92 11.98
N PHE A 163 -6.82 4.47 12.59
CA PHE A 163 -5.78 3.67 13.26
C PHE A 163 -6.32 2.94 14.51
N ARG A 164 -7.28 3.52 15.25
CA ARG A 164 -8.00 2.83 16.33
C ARG A 164 -8.84 1.66 15.83
N GLU A 165 -9.53 1.83 14.70
CA GLU A 165 -10.34 0.77 14.09
C GLU A 165 -9.44 -0.38 13.60
N VAL A 166 -8.30 -0.04 12.99
CA VAL A 166 -7.28 -1.04 12.63
C VAL A 166 -6.80 -1.79 13.87
N ALA A 167 -6.46 -1.09 14.95
CA ALA A 167 -6.05 -1.74 16.20
C ALA A 167 -7.12 -2.74 16.70
N LYS A 168 -8.38 -2.31 16.78
CA LYS A 168 -9.51 -3.17 17.17
C LYS A 168 -9.65 -4.39 16.26
N SER A 169 -9.45 -4.23 14.95
CA SER A 169 -9.54 -5.34 14.00
C SER A 169 -8.49 -6.43 14.23
N PHE A 170 -7.25 -6.05 14.60
CA PHE A 170 -6.23 -7.04 14.96
C PHE A 170 -6.47 -7.61 16.36
N GLU A 171 -7.08 -6.84 17.26
CA GLU A 171 -7.46 -7.36 18.57
C GLU A 171 -8.53 -8.44 18.50
N SER A 172 -9.47 -8.35 17.55
CA SER A 172 -10.46 -9.41 17.32
C SER A 172 -9.88 -10.68 16.70
N LEU A 173 -8.69 -10.60 16.10
CA LEU A 173 -7.99 -11.76 15.53
C LEU A 173 -7.14 -12.51 16.55
N LYS A 174 -7.11 -12.05 17.81
CA LYS A 174 -6.55 -12.82 18.91
C LYS A 174 -7.48 -14.00 19.15
N THR A 175 -7.14 -15.15 18.57
CA THR A 175 -7.79 -16.40 18.89
C THR A 175 -7.61 -16.68 20.38
N ASN A 176 -8.73 -16.87 21.10
CA ASN A 176 -8.77 -17.46 22.43
C ASN A 176 -8.17 -18.87 22.42
#